data_AF-A0A386HQG0-F1
#
_entry.id   AF-A0A386HQG0-F1
#
_cell.length_a   1.000
_cell.length_b   1.000
_cell.length_c   1.000
_cell.angle_alpha   90.00
_cell.angle_beta   90.00
_cell.angle_gamma   90.00
#
_symmetry.space_group_name_H-M   'P 1'
#
loop_
_entity.id
_entity.type
_entity.pdbx_description
1 polymer ?
#
loop_
_entity_poly.entity_id
_entity_poly.type
_entity_poly.pdbx_seq_one_letter_code
_entity_poly.pdbx_strand_id
1 'polypeptide(L)'
;MRKFLLLSFSVMLCSSLFAQADKVIAYISQYKDIAMEEMIRTGVPASITLAQGILESGCGQSILARESNNHFGIKCKTEWTGGKVYHDDDARNECFRVYASAADSYRDHSNFLKNRPYYTDLFSLDPRNYTAWAYGLKKDGYATEKDYPKNLIHIIETYHLENYSDLALAKEKNPNAPAANYALNNTDTNKDITTNNLNATATVNSSDIPIPVHSEERKMRVAQTMVAMPSYPVSVFKINDAKVIYAPKGLSLMALADKQNISYHRLMELNDLKESDIISSGELIYLQKKSKKGKKEFYLSKYGETLKDVSDKEGVLLKKLEGYNHISSTEKLASNQKVYLRSDAPGAPKTIEE
;
A
#
# COMPACT_ATOMS: atom_id res chain seq x y z
N MET A 1 7.24 52.57 26.33
CA MET A 1 8.13 51.37 26.27
C MET A 1 7.35 50.16 26.77
N ARG A 2 6.81 49.34 25.87
CA ARG A 2 6.18 48.04 26.20
C ARG A 2 7.02 46.94 25.54
N LYS A 3 7.61 46.09 26.37
CA LYS A 3 8.55 45.03 25.99
C LYS A 3 7.80 43.90 25.28
N PHE A 4 8.33 43.46 24.14
CA PHE A 4 7.93 42.25 23.42
C PHE A 4 8.33 41.02 24.25
N LEU A 5 7.40 40.06 24.39
CA LEU A 5 7.67 38.71 24.87
C LEU A 5 7.40 37.77 23.70
N LEU A 6 8.45 37.41 22.95
CA LEU A 6 8.42 36.38 21.93
C LEU A 6 8.50 35.03 22.65
N LEU A 7 7.37 34.36 22.82
CA LEU A 7 7.34 32.96 23.24
C LEU A 7 7.56 32.09 21.98
N SER A 8 8.63 31.30 21.98
CA SER A 8 8.99 30.39 20.91
C SER A 8 7.92 29.30 20.74
N PHE A 9 7.14 29.36 19.67
CA PHE A 9 6.22 28.31 19.26
C PHE A 9 6.84 27.55 18.08
N SER A 10 7.81 26.66 18.35
CA SER A 10 8.53 25.96 17.26
C SER A 10 8.82 24.48 17.52
N VAL A 11 8.02 23.79 18.34
CA VAL A 11 8.11 22.32 18.49
C VAL A 11 6.75 21.60 18.42
N MET A 12 5.62 22.33 18.30
CA MET A 12 4.28 21.73 18.43
C MET A 12 3.57 21.38 17.10
N LEU A 13 4.25 21.49 15.96
CA LEU A 13 3.63 21.29 14.64
C LEU A 13 3.78 19.86 14.07
N CYS A 14 4.70 19.06 14.62
CA CYS A 14 5.00 17.72 14.07
C CYS A 14 4.08 16.63 14.65
N SER A 15 3.71 16.73 15.92
CA SER A 15 2.88 15.74 16.62
C SER A 15 1.41 15.69 16.16
N SER A 16 0.88 16.79 15.60
CA SER A 16 -0.47 16.85 15.06
C SER A 16 -0.65 16.07 13.76
N LEU A 17 0.39 16.01 12.91
CA LEU A 17 0.34 15.28 11.64
C LEU A 17 0.34 13.76 11.86
N PHE A 18 1.18 13.25 12.76
CA PHE A 18 1.19 11.83 13.12
C PHE A 18 -0.14 11.38 13.74
N ALA A 19 -0.69 12.18 14.66
CA ALA A 19 -1.98 11.87 15.30
C ALA A 19 -3.16 11.89 14.31
N GLN A 20 -3.07 12.66 13.22
CA GLN A 20 -4.09 12.66 12.17
C GLN A 20 -3.97 11.43 11.27
N ALA A 21 -2.77 11.04 10.87
CA ALA A 21 -2.53 9.82 10.08
C ALA A 21 -3.00 8.55 10.82
N ASP A 22 -2.71 8.44 12.11
CA ASP A 22 -3.15 7.31 12.94
C ASP A 22 -4.68 7.15 12.96
N LYS A 23 -5.43 8.26 13.02
CA LYS A 23 -6.90 8.25 12.99
C LYS A 23 -7.45 7.78 11.66
N VAL A 24 -6.85 8.24 10.55
CA VAL A 24 -7.26 7.80 9.21
C VAL A 24 -7.03 6.30 9.06
N ILE A 25 -5.86 5.80 9.45
CA ILE A 25 -5.54 4.37 9.39
C ILE A 25 -6.50 3.56 10.27
N ALA A 26 -6.80 4.02 11.48
CA ALA A 26 -7.74 3.35 12.37
C ALA A 26 -9.15 3.29 11.75
N TYR A 27 -9.61 4.39 11.14
CA TYR A 27 -10.89 4.45 10.45
C TYR A 27 -10.95 3.48 9.27
N ILE A 28 -9.91 3.46 8.42
CA ILE A 28 -9.83 2.54 7.29
C ILE A 28 -9.85 1.09 7.79
N SER A 29 -9.03 0.77 8.78
CA SER A 29 -8.96 -0.58 9.36
C SER A 29 -10.32 -1.05 9.87
N GLN A 30 -11.08 -0.14 10.49
CA GLN A 30 -12.40 -0.44 11.05
C GLN A 30 -13.49 -0.61 9.99
N TYR A 31 -13.47 0.17 8.90
CA TYR A 31 -14.60 0.25 7.97
C TYR A 31 -14.34 -0.28 6.55
N LYS A 32 -13.09 -0.68 6.22
CA LYS A 32 -12.74 -1.23 4.91
C LYS A 32 -13.62 -2.40 4.48
N ASP A 33 -13.93 -3.32 5.39
CA ASP A 33 -14.69 -4.52 5.06
C ASP A 33 -16.14 -4.16 4.68
N ILE A 34 -16.74 -3.21 5.42
CA ILE A 34 -18.08 -2.68 5.11
C ILE A 34 -18.06 -1.97 3.76
N ALA A 35 -17.05 -1.13 3.49
CA ALA A 35 -16.94 -0.45 2.21
C ALA A 35 -16.79 -1.43 1.03
N MET A 36 -16.02 -2.51 1.20
CA MET A 36 -15.89 -3.57 0.20
C MET A 36 -17.20 -4.35 0.00
N GLU A 37 -17.91 -4.68 1.07
CA GLU A 37 -19.21 -5.33 1.00
C GLU A 37 -20.25 -4.47 0.29
N GLU A 38 -20.26 -3.17 0.58
CA GLU A 38 -21.16 -2.20 -0.04
C GLU A 38 -20.82 -1.96 -1.51
N MET A 39 -19.54 -2.00 -1.88
CA MET A 39 -19.11 -2.01 -3.28
C MET A 39 -19.66 -3.23 -4.01
N ILE A 40 -19.51 -4.43 -3.45
CA ILE A 40 -20.05 -5.65 -4.05
C ILE A 40 -21.58 -5.56 -4.17
N ARG A 41 -22.25 -4.97 -3.18
CA ARG A 41 -23.71 -4.87 -3.13
C ARG A 41 -24.28 -3.84 -4.13
N THR A 42 -23.60 -2.72 -4.34
CA THR A 42 -24.17 -1.55 -5.03
C THR A 42 -23.41 -1.10 -6.26
N GLY A 43 -22.12 -1.42 -6.34
CA GLY A 43 -21.18 -0.94 -7.36
C GLY A 43 -20.54 0.41 -7.02
N VAL A 44 -20.79 1.01 -5.86
CA VAL A 44 -20.06 2.21 -5.41
C VAL A 44 -18.63 1.78 -5.02
N PRO A 45 -17.56 2.35 -5.61
CA PRO A 45 -16.20 1.90 -5.31
C PRO A 45 -15.86 2.03 -3.82
N ALA A 46 -15.26 0.99 -3.25
CA ALA A 46 -14.86 0.97 -1.84
C ALA A 46 -13.89 2.12 -1.53
N SER A 47 -13.00 2.44 -2.47
CA SER A 47 -12.09 3.59 -2.38
C SER A 47 -12.83 4.92 -2.22
N ILE A 48 -13.91 5.13 -2.98
CA ILE A 48 -14.76 6.31 -2.92
C ILE A 48 -15.50 6.35 -1.59
N THR A 49 -16.15 5.25 -1.19
CA THR A 49 -16.88 5.18 0.09
C THR A 49 -15.96 5.45 1.28
N LEU A 50 -14.75 4.88 1.31
CA LEU A 50 -13.79 5.13 2.39
C LEU A 50 -13.28 6.58 2.39
N ALA A 51 -12.94 7.13 1.22
CA ALA A 51 -12.45 8.50 1.13
C ALA A 51 -13.52 9.51 1.56
N GLN A 52 -14.77 9.33 1.13
CA GLN A 52 -15.91 10.12 1.59
C GLN A 52 -16.11 9.95 3.09
N GLY A 53 -16.15 8.72 3.60
CA GLY A 53 -16.28 8.47 5.04
C GLY A 53 -15.20 9.19 5.86
N ILE A 54 -13.93 9.13 5.44
CA ILE A 54 -12.82 9.84 6.09
C ILE A 54 -13.05 11.35 6.10
N LEU A 55 -13.39 11.93 4.94
CA LEU A 55 -13.56 13.37 4.77
C LEU A 55 -14.78 13.90 5.54
N GLU A 56 -15.95 13.30 5.32
CA GLU A 56 -17.25 13.78 5.84
C GLU A 56 -17.38 13.58 7.36
N SER A 57 -16.78 12.52 7.90
CA SER A 57 -16.85 12.24 9.35
C SER A 57 -15.66 12.78 10.14
N GLY A 58 -14.67 13.36 9.48
CA GLY A 58 -13.38 13.70 10.09
C GLY A 58 -12.73 12.46 10.74
N CYS A 59 -12.66 11.35 9.99
CA CYS A 59 -12.19 10.05 10.50
C CYS A 59 -13.01 9.52 11.69
N GLY A 60 -14.33 9.69 11.64
CA GLY A 60 -15.29 9.24 12.67
C GLY A 60 -15.31 10.11 13.92
N GLN A 61 -14.67 11.28 13.90
CA GLN A 61 -14.56 12.14 15.08
C GLN A 61 -15.64 13.23 15.15
N SER A 62 -16.38 13.46 14.06
CA SER A 62 -17.47 14.43 14.04
C SER A 62 -18.57 14.07 15.05
N ILE A 63 -19.29 15.09 15.53
CA ILE A 63 -20.43 14.90 16.43
C ILE A 63 -21.49 14.00 15.78
N LEU A 64 -21.79 14.24 14.50
CA LEU A 64 -22.70 13.40 13.73
C LEU A 64 -22.26 11.93 13.70
N ALA A 65 -20.99 11.64 13.42
CA ALA A 65 -20.51 10.27 13.41
C ALA A 65 -20.57 9.62 14.80
N ARG A 66 -20.13 10.34 15.85
CA ARG A 66 -20.03 9.78 17.21
C ARG A 66 -21.36 9.61 17.92
N GLU A 67 -22.29 10.54 17.72
CA GLU A 67 -23.56 10.58 18.48
C GLU A 67 -24.74 10.02 17.68
N SER A 68 -24.64 10.00 16.34
CA SER A 68 -25.73 9.54 15.47
C SER A 68 -25.33 8.45 14.47
N ASN A 69 -24.09 7.97 14.51
CA ASN A 69 -23.52 7.04 13.54
C ASN A 69 -23.60 7.54 12.08
N ASN A 70 -23.80 8.85 11.86
CA ASN A 70 -23.94 9.44 10.52
C ASN A 70 -22.56 9.86 9.98
N HIS A 71 -21.91 8.95 9.27
CA HIS A 71 -20.55 9.14 8.78
C HIS A 71 -20.45 9.99 7.51
N PHE A 72 -21.57 10.21 6.81
CA PHE A 72 -21.61 10.85 5.50
C PHE A 72 -22.45 12.14 5.50
N GLY A 73 -22.83 12.63 6.68
CA GLY A 73 -23.61 13.87 6.80
C GLY A 73 -24.96 13.83 6.11
N ILE A 74 -25.59 12.64 5.95
CA ILE A 74 -26.81 12.54 5.15
C ILE A 74 -27.95 13.26 5.88
N LYS A 75 -28.48 14.30 5.22
CA LYS A 75 -29.59 15.11 5.70
C LYS A 75 -30.92 14.33 5.64
N CYS A 76 -31.84 14.65 6.53
CA CYS A 76 -33.21 14.17 6.45
C CYS A 76 -33.83 14.73 5.17
N LYS A 77 -34.38 13.83 4.36
CA LYS A 77 -35.24 14.18 3.22
C LYS A 77 -36.63 13.62 3.48
N THR A 78 -37.59 13.91 2.61
CA THR A 78 -39.01 13.57 2.83
C THR A 78 -39.23 12.06 2.98
N GLU A 79 -38.38 11.23 2.38
CA GLU A 79 -38.42 9.77 2.50
C GLU A 79 -37.89 9.22 3.83
N TRP A 80 -37.21 10.03 4.64
CA TRP A 80 -36.57 9.54 5.87
C TRP A 80 -37.55 9.43 7.04
N THR A 81 -37.77 8.20 7.47
CA THR A 81 -38.68 7.83 8.57
C THR A 81 -37.96 7.37 9.85
N GLY A 82 -36.63 7.24 9.81
CA GLY A 82 -35.82 6.83 10.95
C GLY A 82 -35.53 7.96 11.96
N GLY A 83 -34.60 7.70 12.88
CA GLY A 83 -34.19 8.67 13.90
C GLY A 83 -33.60 9.95 13.28
N LYS A 84 -33.75 11.07 13.99
CA LYS A 84 -33.37 12.41 13.51
C LYS A 84 -32.61 13.15 14.60
N VAL A 85 -31.59 13.89 14.21
CA VAL A 85 -30.87 14.85 15.06
C VAL A 85 -30.78 16.17 14.29
N TYR A 86 -30.67 17.29 15.01
CA TYR A 86 -30.60 18.62 14.40
C TYR A 86 -29.30 19.30 14.79
N HIS A 87 -28.59 19.80 13.79
CA HIS A 87 -27.33 20.54 13.96
C HIS A 87 -27.31 21.73 12.99
N ASP A 88 -26.50 22.73 13.33
CA ASP A 88 -26.18 23.82 12.40
C ASP A 88 -25.08 23.36 11.45
N ASP A 89 -25.29 23.56 10.14
CA ASP A 89 -24.34 23.21 9.07
C ASP A 89 -24.35 24.32 8.00
N ASP A 90 -24.92 24.10 6.81
CA ASP A 90 -25.12 25.14 5.79
C ASP A 90 -26.19 26.15 6.24
N ALA A 91 -27.20 25.65 6.95
CA ALA A 91 -28.27 26.43 7.55
C ALA A 91 -28.44 26.08 9.02
N ARG A 92 -29.15 26.97 9.75
CA ARG A 92 -29.47 26.72 11.16
C ARG A 92 -30.47 25.58 11.27
N ASN A 93 -30.23 24.67 12.22
CA ASN A 93 -31.14 23.60 12.62
C ASN A 93 -31.51 22.67 11.45
N GLU A 94 -30.51 22.25 10.69
CA GLU A 94 -30.68 21.24 9.65
C GLU A 94 -30.85 19.84 10.26
N CYS A 95 -31.74 19.06 9.65
CA CYS A 95 -32.04 17.71 10.10
C CYS A 95 -31.07 16.72 9.47
N PHE A 96 -30.48 15.85 10.30
CA PHE A 96 -29.61 14.76 9.89
C PHE A 96 -30.19 13.40 10.32
N ARG A 97 -29.93 12.38 9.50
CA ARG A 97 -30.34 11.00 9.78
C ARG A 97 -29.54 10.46 10.98
N VAL A 98 -30.20 9.66 11.83
CA VAL A 98 -29.59 8.91 12.94
C VAL A 98 -29.66 7.42 12.63
N TYR A 99 -28.56 6.72 12.85
CA TYR A 99 -28.44 5.30 12.57
C TYR A 99 -28.10 4.50 13.82
N ALA A 100 -28.49 3.22 13.83
CA ALA A 100 -28.17 2.31 14.93
C ALA A 100 -26.67 1.94 14.96
N SER A 101 -26.03 1.89 13.80
CA SER A 101 -24.60 1.60 13.64
C SER A 101 -23.98 2.38 12.48
N ALA A 102 -22.64 2.47 12.46
CA ALA A 102 -21.92 2.99 11.29
C ALA A 102 -22.20 2.16 10.02
N ALA A 103 -22.38 0.84 10.15
CA ALA A 103 -22.73 -0.02 9.01
C ALA A 103 -24.03 0.40 8.33
N ASP A 104 -25.02 0.84 9.11
CA ASP A 104 -26.29 1.33 8.59
C ASP A 104 -26.14 2.65 7.81
N SER A 105 -25.24 3.54 8.24
CA SER A 105 -24.96 4.77 7.50
C SER A 105 -24.17 4.53 6.21
N TYR A 106 -23.25 3.57 6.20
CA TYR A 106 -22.57 3.10 4.99
C TYR A 106 -23.58 2.52 3.99
N ARG A 107 -24.52 1.70 4.48
CA ARG A 107 -25.58 1.14 3.65
C ARG A 107 -26.49 2.20 3.04
N ASP A 108 -26.91 3.17 3.85
CA ASP A 108 -27.77 4.26 3.41
C ASP A 108 -27.03 5.18 2.41
N HIS A 109 -25.74 5.46 2.63
CA HIS A 109 -24.90 6.18 1.68
C HIS A 109 -24.80 5.49 0.33
N SER A 110 -24.50 4.18 0.31
CA SER A 110 -24.40 3.43 -0.94
C SER A 110 -25.75 3.35 -1.67
N ASN A 111 -26.86 3.21 -0.93
CA ASN A 111 -28.20 3.29 -1.50
C ASN A 111 -28.54 4.68 -2.04
N PHE A 112 -28.10 5.73 -1.34
CA PHE A 112 -28.30 7.12 -1.74
C PHE A 112 -27.66 7.39 -3.10
N LEU A 113 -26.41 6.94 -3.30
CA LEU A 113 -25.74 7.05 -4.59
C LEU A 113 -26.38 6.15 -5.64
N LYS A 114 -26.66 4.88 -5.30
CA LYS A 114 -27.19 3.90 -6.25
C LYS A 114 -28.57 4.25 -6.81
N ASN A 115 -29.46 4.75 -5.98
CA ASN A 115 -30.88 4.84 -6.31
C ASN A 115 -31.31 6.22 -6.82
N ARG A 116 -30.46 7.25 -6.73
CA ARG A 116 -30.81 8.60 -7.18
C ARG A 116 -30.48 8.79 -8.67
N PRO A 117 -31.43 9.29 -9.49
CA PRO A 117 -31.23 9.45 -10.93
C PRO A 117 -29.98 10.25 -11.31
N TYR A 118 -29.65 11.27 -10.52
CA TYR A 118 -28.53 12.17 -10.76
C TYR A 118 -27.16 11.47 -10.78
N TYR A 119 -27.02 10.32 -10.11
CA TYR A 119 -25.75 9.60 -10.01
C TYR A 119 -25.66 8.39 -10.95
N THR A 120 -26.67 8.16 -11.79
CA THR A 120 -26.74 6.96 -12.64
C THR A 120 -25.54 6.84 -13.59
N ASP A 121 -25.05 7.97 -14.13
CA ASP A 121 -23.87 8.02 -15.00
C ASP A 121 -22.60 7.52 -14.31
N LEU A 122 -22.48 7.67 -12.98
CA LEU A 122 -21.32 7.17 -12.22
C LEU A 122 -21.16 5.66 -12.35
N PHE A 123 -22.27 4.93 -12.38
CA PHE A 123 -22.27 3.47 -12.46
C PHE A 123 -21.95 2.93 -13.86
N SER A 124 -21.76 3.81 -14.85
CA SER A 124 -21.21 3.46 -16.16
C SER A 124 -19.68 3.59 -16.23
N LEU A 125 -19.06 4.16 -15.19
CA LEU A 125 -17.61 4.31 -15.09
C LEU A 125 -16.96 3.00 -14.61
N ASP A 126 -15.70 2.79 -15.00
CA ASP A 126 -14.88 1.74 -14.38
C ASP A 126 -14.72 2.05 -12.88
N PRO A 127 -15.10 1.13 -11.97
CA PRO A 127 -14.93 1.32 -10.53
C PRO A 127 -13.46 1.51 -10.09
N ARG A 128 -12.48 1.16 -10.93
CA ARG A 128 -11.06 1.47 -10.69
C ARG A 128 -10.71 2.93 -10.95
N ASN A 129 -11.50 3.62 -11.77
CA ASN A 129 -11.24 5.01 -12.13
C ASN A 129 -11.82 5.95 -11.06
N TYR A 130 -11.22 5.93 -9.87
CA TYR A 130 -11.65 6.78 -8.76
C TYR A 130 -11.57 8.28 -9.07
N THR A 131 -10.66 8.69 -9.98
CA THR A 131 -10.59 10.08 -10.47
C THR A 131 -11.89 10.45 -11.19
N ALA A 132 -12.35 9.64 -12.14
CA ALA A 132 -13.60 9.88 -12.85
C ALA A 132 -14.81 9.87 -11.89
N TRP A 133 -14.83 8.95 -10.92
CA TRP A 133 -15.86 8.93 -9.88
C TRP A 133 -15.86 10.21 -9.03
N ALA A 134 -14.71 10.68 -8.57
CA ALA A 134 -14.61 11.89 -7.74
C ALA A 134 -15.09 13.15 -8.49
N TYR A 135 -14.70 13.29 -9.76
CA TYR A 135 -15.18 14.40 -10.60
C TYR A 135 -16.67 14.24 -10.97
N GLY A 136 -17.13 13.02 -11.21
CA GLY A 136 -18.53 12.73 -11.47
C GLY A 136 -19.42 13.08 -10.27
N LEU A 137 -19.04 12.66 -9.06
CA LEU A 137 -19.77 13.01 -7.82
C LEU A 137 -19.94 14.52 -7.67
N LYS A 138 -18.88 15.29 -7.96
CA LYS A 138 -18.94 16.75 -7.95
C LYS A 138 -19.87 17.30 -9.04
N LYS A 139 -19.75 16.79 -10.27
CA LYS A 139 -20.59 17.17 -11.41
C LYS A 139 -22.08 16.92 -11.11
N ASP A 140 -22.37 15.81 -10.45
CA ASP A 140 -23.73 15.34 -10.13
C ASP A 140 -24.27 15.94 -8.82
N GLY A 141 -23.52 16.88 -8.22
CA GLY A 141 -24.00 17.72 -7.13
C GLY A 141 -23.88 17.12 -5.74
N TYR A 142 -23.00 16.13 -5.52
CA TYR A 142 -22.75 15.59 -4.17
C TYR A 142 -22.21 16.65 -3.20
N ALA A 143 -21.27 17.49 -3.66
CA ALA A 143 -20.65 18.53 -2.83
C ALA A 143 -20.58 19.88 -3.55
N THR A 144 -20.71 20.98 -2.79
CA THR A 144 -20.61 22.36 -3.29
C THR A 144 -19.17 22.87 -3.33
N GLU A 145 -18.28 22.33 -2.48
CA GLU A 145 -16.86 22.69 -2.41
C GLU A 145 -16.16 22.43 -3.76
N LYS A 146 -15.32 23.37 -4.21
CA LYS A 146 -14.61 23.30 -5.50
C LYS A 146 -13.54 22.21 -5.53
N ASP A 147 -12.80 22.05 -4.43
CA ASP A 147 -11.67 21.12 -4.35
C ASP A 147 -12.07 19.72 -3.87
N TYR A 148 -13.36 19.46 -3.70
CA TYR A 148 -13.90 18.15 -3.29
C TYR A 148 -13.31 16.96 -4.06
N PRO A 149 -13.26 16.95 -5.42
CA PRO A 149 -12.65 15.83 -6.14
C PRO A 149 -11.17 15.65 -5.80
N LYS A 150 -10.43 16.75 -5.67
CA LYS A 150 -8.99 16.71 -5.36
C LYS A 150 -8.76 16.16 -3.96
N ASN A 151 -9.58 16.55 -2.99
CA ASN A 151 -9.50 16.05 -1.62
C ASN A 151 -9.75 14.54 -1.58
N LEU A 152 -10.77 14.05 -2.28
CA LEU A 152 -11.02 12.60 -2.38
C LEU A 152 -9.86 11.86 -3.05
N ILE A 153 -9.41 12.34 -4.21
CA ILE A 153 -8.27 11.74 -4.94
C ILE A 153 -7.03 11.70 -4.04
N HIS A 154 -6.73 12.79 -3.36
CA HIS A 154 -5.58 12.86 -2.45
C HIS A 154 -5.68 11.85 -1.31
N ILE A 155 -6.86 11.69 -0.68
CA ILE A 155 -7.07 10.68 0.36
C ILE A 155 -6.90 9.26 -0.21
N ILE A 156 -7.46 8.99 -1.40
CA ILE A 156 -7.36 7.69 -2.06
C ILE A 156 -5.90 7.35 -2.35
N GLU A 157 -5.16 8.26 -2.97
CA GLU A 157 -3.75 8.06 -3.33
C GLU A 157 -2.83 7.97 -2.11
N THR A 158 -3.08 8.78 -1.07
CA THR A 158 -2.26 8.79 0.16
C THR A 158 -2.38 7.47 0.93
N TYR A 159 -3.58 6.91 0.99
CA TYR A 159 -3.88 5.71 1.76
C TYR A 159 -4.10 4.47 0.89
N HIS A 160 -3.84 4.57 -0.42
CA HIS A 160 -3.98 3.51 -1.42
C HIS A 160 -5.32 2.78 -1.35
N LEU A 161 -6.42 3.56 -1.24
CA LEU A 161 -7.76 3.03 -0.99
C LEU A 161 -8.32 2.28 -2.21
N GLU A 162 -7.80 2.53 -3.41
CA GLU A 162 -8.12 1.78 -4.64
C GLU A 162 -7.86 0.29 -4.50
N ASN A 163 -6.90 -0.11 -3.65
CA ASN A 163 -6.66 -1.51 -3.34
C ASN A 163 -7.91 -2.20 -2.77
N TYR A 164 -8.72 -1.50 -1.96
CA TYR A 164 -9.95 -2.08 -1.43
C TYR A 164 -11.01 -2.29 -2.52
N SER A 165 -11.05 -1.40 -3.51
CA SER A 165 -11.90 -1.59 -4.69
C SER A 165 -11.45 -2.80 -5.51
N ASP A 166 -10.15 -2.97 -5.72
CA ASP A 166 -9.60 -4.14 -6.41
C ASP A 166 -9.86 -5.45 -5.66
N LEU A 167 -9.67 -5.45 -4.33
CA LEU A 167 -9.98 -6.60 -3.48
C LEU A 167 -11.47 -6.95 -3.53
N ALA A 168 -12.35 -5.95 -3.54
CA ALA A 168 -13.80 -6.16 -3.65
C ALA A 168 -14.16 -6.79 -5.01
N LEU A 169 -13.61 -6.29 -6.11
CA LEU A 169 -13.79 -6.86 -7.45
C LEU A 169 -13.25 -8.30 -7.54
N ALA A 170 -12.13 -8.57 -6.89
CA ALA A 170 -11.55 -9.91 -6.85
C ALA A 170 -12.42 -10.88 -6.01
N LYS A 171 -12.96 -10.42 -4.89
CA LYS A 171 -13.90 -11.17 -4.02
C LYS A 171 -15.22 -11.43 -4.72
N GLU A 172 -15.75 -10.48 -5.48
CA GLU A 172 -16.95 -10.66 -6.30
C GLU A 172 -16.75 -11.77 -7.35
N LYS A 173 -15.60 -11.77 -8.03
CA LYS A 173 -15.27 -12.80 -9.04
C LYS A 173 -15.01 -14.18 -8.46
N ASN A 174 -14.44 -14.26 -7.25
CA ASN A 174 -14.13 -15.54 -6.60
C ASN A 174 -14.37 -15.49 -5.08
N PRO A 175 -15.62 -15.66 -4.61
CA PRO A 175 -15.99 -15.48 -3.21
C PRO A 175 -15.28 -16.44 -2.22
N ASN A 176 -14.77 -17.56 -2.72
CA ASN A 176 -14.16 -18.62 -1.91
C ASN A 176 -12.62 -18.56 -1.90
N ALA A 177 -12.01 -17.57 -2.55
CA ALA A 177 -10.55 -17.47 -2.57
C ALA A 177 -10.02 -17.01 -1.19
N PRO A 178 -8.88 -17.54 -0.73
CA PRO A 178 -8.16 -16.98 0.42
C PRO A 178 -7.82 -15.50 0.18
N ALA A 179 -7.93 -14.66 1.22
CA ALA A 179 -7.66 -13.21 1.13
C ALA A 179 -6.32 -12.86 0.44
N ALA A 180 -5.32 -13.73 0.59
CA ALA A 180 -4.00 -13.58 -0.01
C ALA A 180 -3.95 -13.78 -1.53
N ASN A 181 -4.93 -14.48 -2.12
CA ASN A 181 -4.96 -14.79 -3.55
C ASN A 181 -5.62 -13.69 -4.37
N TYR A 182 -6.38 -12.78 -3.75
CA TYR A 182 -7.02 -11.66 -4.45
C TYR A 182 -5.99 -10.70 -5.07
N ALA A 183 -4.79 -10.60 -4.49
CA ALA A 183 -3.70 -9.77 -4.99
C ALA A 183 -2.70 -10.52 -5.89
N LEU A 184 -2.81 -11.85 -6.03
CA LEU A 184 -1.96 -12.66 -6.91
C LEU A 184 -2.53 -12.82 -8.32
N ASN A 185 -3.80 -12.48 -8.54
CA ASN A 185 -4.48 -12.69 -9.82
C ASN A 185 -4.44 -11.46 -10.76
N ASN A 186 -3.60 -10.47 -10.49
CA ASN A 186 -3.25 -9.44 -11.47
C ASN A 186 -2.06 -9.87 -12.35
N THR A 187 -2.11 -11.12 -12.81
CA THR A 187 -1.40 -11.58 -13.99
C THR A 187 -2.35 -12.46 -14.78
N ASP A 188 -2.99 -11.89 -15.82
CA ASP A 188 -2.81 -12.48 -17.14
C ASP A 188 -3.40 -11.63 -18.26
N THR A 189 -2.50 -11.09 -19.08
CA THR A 189 -2.47 -11.55 -20.46
C THR A 189 -1.05 -12.02 -20.79
N ASN A 190 -0.67 -13.23 -20.37
CA ASN A 190 -0.23 -14.29 -21.29
C ASN A 190 0.15 -15.59 -20.57
N LYS A 191 -0.75 -16.57 -20.71
CA LYS A 191 -0.53 -17.94 -21.19
C LYS A 191 0.71 -18.71 -20.69
N ASP A 192 0.35 -19.87 -20.15
CA ASP A 192 1.17 -21.07 -19.96
C ASP A 192 2.30 -20.93 -18.95
N ILE A 193 2.15 -21.64 -17.82
CA ILE A 193 2.89 -22.87 -17.58
C ILE A 193 2.15 -23.65 -16.48
N THR A 194 1.53 -24.75 -16.92
CA THR A 194 1.30 -25.93 -16.10
C THR A 194 2.63 -26.47 -15.59
N THR A 195 2.79 -26.62 -14.27
CA THR A 195 3.70 -27.64 -13.73
C THR A 195 3.05 -28.37 -12.57
N ASN A 196 2.62 -29.58 -12.91
CA ASN A 196 2.33 -30.65 -11.98
C ASN A 196 3.59 -31.02 -11.18
N ASN A 197 3.39 -31.32 -9.90
CA ASN A 197 4.23 -32.23 -9.14
C ASN A 197 4.48 -33.52 -9.94
N LEU A 198 5.70 -34.06 -9.88
CA LEU A 198 6.00 -35.48 -9.72
C LEU A 198 7.51 -35.69 -9.56
N ASN A 199 7.90 -36.17 -8.37
CA ASN A 199 9.16 -36.87 -8.14
C ASN A 199 9.13 -38.19 -8.91
N ALA A 200 10.13 -38.45 -9.75
CA ALA A 200 10.52 -39.81 -10.11
C ALA A 200 12.00 -39.84 -10.54
N THR A 201 12.75 -40.66 -9.82
CA THR A 201 14.14 -41.04 -10.04
C THR A 201 14.28 -41.94 -11.28
N ALA A 202 15.19 -41.63 -12.20
CA ALA A 202 15.85 -42.64 -13.05
C ALA A 202 17.13 -42.08 -13.69
N THR A 203 18.23 -42.80 -13.45
CA THR A 203 19.55 -42.77 -14.10
C THR A 203 19.48 -43.16 -15.58
N VAL A 204 20.34 -42.61 -16.47
CA VAL A 204 21.22 -43.30 -17.46
C VAL A 204 22.23 -42.30 -18.07
N ASN A 205 23.44 -42.80 -18.31
CA ASN A 205 24.69 -42.19 -18.81
C ASN A 205 24.81 -42.03 -20.35
N SER A 206 25.74 -41.13 -20.74
CA SER A 206 26.66 -41.12 -21.92
C SER A 206 26.05 -41.01 -23.34
N SER A 207 26.69 -40.52 -24.41
CA SER A 207 28.06 -40.08 -24.76
C SER A 207 28.06 -39.53 -26.22
N ASP A 208 29.02 -38.64 -26.54
CA ASP A 208 29.68 -38.37 -27.85
C ASP A 208 28.94 -37.58 -28.98
N ILE A 209 29.32 -36.32 -29.35
CA ILE A 209 30.42 -35.77 -30.23
C ILE A 209 30.06 -35.86 -31.75
N PRO A 210 30.41 -34.93 -32.72
CA PRO A 210 31.43 -33.85 -32.77
C PRO A 210 31.04 -32.47 -33.40
N ILE A 211 31.95 -31.48 -33.22
CA ILE A 211 32.12 -30.20 -33.96
C ILE A 211 33.12 -30.40 -35.13
N PRO A 212 32.95 -29.79 -36.33
CA PRO A 212 33.86 -28.72 -36.83
C PRO A 212 33.16 -27.72 -37.81
N VAL A 213 33.61 -26.52 -38.22
CA VAL A 213 34.75 -25.62 -38.02
C VAL A 213 34.40 -24.27 -38.71
N HIS A 214 34.72 -23.16 -38.04
CA HIS A 214 35.17 -21.85 -38.55
C HIS A 214 34.35 -20.99 -39.56
N SER A 215 33.92 -19.81 -39.10
CA SER A 215 34.45 -18.53 -39.60
C SER A 215 33.99 -17.38 -38.70
N GLU A 216 34.94 -16.58 -38.22
CA GLU A 216 34.72 -15.40 -37.40
C GLU A 216 33.94 -14.32 -38.16
N GLU A 217 32.82 -13.87 -37.58
CA GLU A 217 32.42 -12.47 -37.68
C GLU A 217 32.01 -11.95 -36.30
N ARG A 218 32.82 -11.00 -35.84
CA ARG A 218 32.76 -10.25 -34.60
C ARG A 218 31.46 -9.44 -34.52
N LYS A 219 30.40 -10.02 -33.94
CA LYS A 219 29.25 -9.27 -33.40
C LYS A 219 29.26 -9.42 -31.88
N MET A 220 29.39 -8.29 -31.19
CA MET A 220 29.15 -8.17 -29.75
C MET A 220 27.81 -8.83 -29.41
N ARG A 221 27.86 -10.06 -28.92
CA ARG A 221 26.77 -10.60 -28.12
C ARG A 221 27.10 -10.21 -26.68
N VAL A 222 26.42 -9.16 -26.23
CA VAL A 222 26.12 -9.00 -24.81
C VAL A 222 25.33 -10.25 -24.43
N ALA A 223 26.03 -11.30 -23.97
CA ALA A 223 25.42 -12.37 -23.23
C ALA A 223 24.94 -11.73 -21.93
N GLN A 224 23.71 -11.25 -21.98
CA GLN A 224 22.96 -10.83 -20.82
C GLN A 224 22.73 -12.11 -20.02
N THR A 225 23.70 -12.44 -19.16
CA THR A 225 23.56 -13.49 -18.17
C THR A 225 22.29 -13.15 -17.40
N MET A 226 21.19 -13.84 -17.69
CA MET A 226 19.96 -13.73 -16.92
C MET A 226 20.32 -14.23 -15.52
N VAL A 227 20.64 -13.31 -14.62
CA VAL A 227 20.82 -13.61 -13.22
C VAL A 227 19.46 -14.13 -12.75
N ALA A 228 19.38 -15.44 -12.47
CA ALA A 228 18.20 -16.06 -11.92
C ALA A 228 17.75 -15.24 -10.70
N MET A 229 16.51 -14.73 -10.73
CA MET A 229 15.94 -14.04 -9.57
C MET A 229 16.02 -14.98 -8.36
N PRO A 230 16.48 -14.51 -7.19
CA PRO A 230 16.49 -15.34 -6.00
C PRO A 230 15.08 -15.88 -5.72
N SER A 231 14.94 -17.21 -5.75
CA SER A 231 13.68 -17.90 -5.47
C SER A 231 13.44 -17.88 -3.96
N TYR A 232 12.68 -16.90 -3.48
CA TYR A 232 12.26 -16.84 -2.09
C TYR A 232 11.01 -17.70 -1.85
N PRO A 233 10.85 -18.27 -0.64
CA PRO A 233 9.61 -18.97 -0.28
C PRO A 233 8.41 -18.03 -0.37
N VAL A 234 7.27 -18.55 -0.84
CA VAL A 234 5.99 -17.84 -0.86
C VAL A 234 5.40 -17.68 0.56
N SER A 235 5.90 -18.46 1.53
CA SER A 235 5.55 -18.38 2.94
C SER A 235 6.50 -17.47 3.73
N VAL A 236 6.07 -17.02 4.91
CA VAL A 236 6.95 -16.29 5.85
C VAL A 236 8.18 -17.15 6.17
N PHE A 237 9.36 -16.53 6.07
CA PHE A 237 10.65 -17.12 6.43
C PHE A 237 11.46 -16.13 7.28
N LYS A 238 12.74 -16.43 7.54
CA LYS A 238 13.62 -15.57 8.35
C LYS A 238 14.89 -15.17 7.63
N ILE A 239 15.24 -13.89 7.71
CA ILE A 239 16.57 -13.36 7.38
C ILE A 239 17.10 -12.67 8.64
N ASN A 240 18.29 -13.07 9.08
CA ASN A 240 18.90 -12.55 10.31
C ASN A 240 17.95 -12.54 11.52
N ASP A 241 17.21 -13.66 11.65
CA ASP A 241 16.22 -13.98 12.69
C ASP A 241 14.91 -13.15 12.65
N ALA A 242 14.84 -12.12 11.81
CA ALA A 242 13.62 -11.35 11.56
C ALA A 242 12.70 -12.07 10.56
N LYS A 243 11.40 -12.11 10.86
CA LYS A 243 10.38 -12.61 9.93
C LYS A 243 10.30 -11.72 8.68
N VAL A 244 10.28 -12.35 7.52
CA VAL A 244 10.22 -11.70 6.19
C VAL A 244 9.33 -12.52 5.27
N ILE A 245 8.73 -11.87 4.28
CA ILE A 245 7.98 -12.48 3.19
C ILE A 245 8.38 -11.86 1.87
N TYR A 246 8.41 -12.64 0.80
CA TYR A 246 8.56 -12.10 -0.54
C TYR A 246 7.22 -11.60 -1.06
N ALA A 247 7.15 -10.30 -1.35
CA ALA A 247 5.99 -9.67 -1.96
C ALA A 247 6.22 -9.59 -3.47
N PRO A 248 5.50 -10.37 -4.30
CA PRO A 248 5.60 -10.21 -5.75
C PRO A 248 5.07 -8.83 -6.18
N LYS A 249 5.48 -8.39 -7.37
CA LYS A 249 4.99 -7.16 -7.98
C LYS A 249 3.46 -7.14 -8.00
N GLY A 250 2.87 -6.02 -7.62
CA GLY A 250 1.42 -5.83 -7.58
C GLY A 250 0.72 -6.39 -6.33
N LEU A 251 1.45 -7.01 -5.40
CA LEU A 251 0.89 -7.36 -4.09
C LEU A 251 0.56 -6.08 -3.32
N SER A 252 -0.70 -5.92 -2.89
CA SER A 252 -1.07 -4.83 -1.99
C SER A 252 -0.35 -4.99 -0.65
N LEU A 253 0.56 -4.06 -0.36
CA LEU A 253 1.29 -4.02 0.91
C LEU A 253 0.33 -3.85 2.10
N MET A 254 -0.80 -3.18 1.89
CA MET A 254 -1.87 -3.04 2.89
C MET A 254 -2.57 -4.37 3.17
N ALA A 255 -2.96 -5.11 2.12
CA ALA A 255 -3.54 -6.44 2.28
C ALA A 255 -2.55 -7.41 2.96
N LEU A 256 -1.26 -7.27 2.66
CA LEU A 256 -0.21 -8.01 3.34
C LEU A 256 -0.13 -7.64 4.83
N ALA A 257 -0.17 -6.34 5.15
CA ALA A 257 -0.16 -5.85 6.52
C ALA A 257 -1.34 -6.43 7.33
N ASP A 258 -2.54 -6.38 6.76
CA ASP A 258 -3.75 -6.95 7.33
C ASP A 258 -3.61 -8.46 7.59
N LYS A 259 -3.17 -9.22 6.58
CA LYS A 259 -2.98 -10.67 6.69
C LYS A 259 -1.97 -11.04 7.79
N GLN A 260 -0.95 -10.21 7.99
CA GLN A 260 0.09 -10.44 8.99
C GLN A 260 -0.27 -9.84 10.36
N ASN A 261 -1.44 -9.19 10.48
CA ASN A 261 -1.87 -8.48 11.68
C ASN A 261 -0.83 -7.44 12.14
N ILE A 262 -0.31 -6.66 11.18
CA ILE A 262 0.63 -5.55 11.37
C ILE A 262 -0.02 -4.31 10.78
N SER A 263 0.03 -3.15 11.44
CA SER A 263 -0.50 -1.93 10.84
C SER A 263 0.29 -1.56 9.58
N TYR A 264 -0.39 -1.01 8.57
CA TYR A 264 0.24 -0.62 7.31
C TYR A 264 1.45 0.29 7.52
N HIS A 265 1.30 1.35 8.32
CA HIS A 265 2.40 2.25 8.69
C HIS A 265 3.55 1.49 9.37
N ARG A 266 3.26 0.58 10.30
CA ARG A 266 4.30 -0.20 10.95
C ARG A 266 5.04 -1.09 9.95
N LEU A 267 4.33 -1.70 9.01
CA LEU A 267 4.94 -2.51 7.97
C LEU A 267 5.87 -1.66 7.08
N MET A 268 5.46 -0.45 6.73
CA MET A 268 6.29 0.50 5.99
C MET A 268 7.54 0.91 6.76
N GLU A 269 7.41 1.29 8.04
CA GLU A 269 8.54 1.64 8.91
C GLU A 269 9.58 0.51 9.01
N LEU A 270 9.13 -0.74 9.06
CA LEU A 270 10.01 -1.91 9.15
C LEU A 270 10.84 -2.11 7.88
N ASN A 271 10.37 -1.59 6.76
CA ASN A 271 10.93 -1.78 5.42
C ASN A 271 11.54 -0.51 4.83
N ASP A 272 11.65 0.55 5.62
CA ASP A 272 12.20 1.85 5.20
C ASP A 272 11.45 2.41 3.95
N LEU A 273 10.14 2.14 3.85
CA LEU A 273 9.27 2.55 2.73
C LEU A 273 8.61 3.91 3.01
N LYS A 274 8.38 4.71 1.97
CA LYS A 274 7.66 5.99 2.03
C LYS A 274 6.20 5.81 1.61
N GLU A 275 5.32 6.72 2.03
CA GLU A 275 3.85 6.69 1.83
C GLU A 275 3.38 6.49 0.37
N SER A 276 4.27 6.62 -0.61
CA SER A 276 4.02 6.50 -2.05
C SER A 276 4.45 5.17 -2.71
N ASP A 277 5.02 4.22 -1.97
CA ASP A 277 5.74 3.11 -2.60
C ASP A 277 4.80 1.96 -3.03
N ILE A 278 4.37 1.99 -4.29
CA ILE A 278 3.89 0.79 -5.00
C ILE A 278 5.07 -0.18 -5.10
N ILE A 279 4.88 -1.44 -4.68
CA ILE A 279 5.85 -2.53 -4.92
C ILE A 279 5.97 -2.74 -6.44
N SER A 280 6.91 -2.01 -7.03
CA SER A 280 7.10 -1.88 -8.48
C SER A 280 7.85 -3.08 -9.06
N SER A 281 8.55 -3.81 -8.20
CA SER A 281 9.27 -5.05 -8.46
C SER A 281 9.13 -5.97 -7.26
N GLY A 282 9.25 -7.28 -7.42
CA GLY A 282 9.08 -8.18 -6.27
C GLY A 282 10.16 -7.96 -5.21
N GLU A 283 9.75 -7.77 -3.96
CA GLU A 283 10.61 -7.27 -2.87
C GLU A 283 10.49 -8.10 -1.59
N LEU A 284 11.52 -8.00 -0.73
CA LEU A 284 11.49 -8.60 0.60
C LEU A 284 10.80 -7.64 1.58
N ILE A 285 9.69 -8.08 2.16
CA ILE A 285 8.93 -7.32 3.16
C ILE A 285 9.14 -7.94 4.53
N TYR A 286 9.86 -7.22 5.37
CA TYR A 286 10.11 -7.52 6.77
C TYR A 286 8.87 -7.28 7.61
N LEU A 287 8.46 -8.32 8.33
CA LEU A 287 7.34 -8.34 9.28
C LEU A 287 7.81 -8.03 10.71
N GLN A 288 9.13 -7.94 10.91
CA GLN A 288 9.78 -7.64 12.17
C GLN A 288 10.99 -6.75 11.94
N LYS A 289 11.40 -6.03 12.99
CA LYS A 289 12.54 -5.12 12.91
C LYS A 289 13.82 -5.89 12.58
N LYS A 290 14.53 -5.45 11.54
CA LYS A 290 15.86 -5.94 11.18
C LYS A 290 16.83 -5.78 12.37
N SER A 291 17.85 -6.63 12.43
CA SER A 291 18.83 -6.60 13.52
C SER A 291 19.81 -5.43 13.36
N LYS A 292 20.39 -4.97 14.47
CA LYS A 292 21.44 -3.92 14.44
C LYS A 292 22.76 -4.41 13.84
N LYS A 293 22.96 -5.72 13.79
CA LYS A 293 24.19 -6.40 13.37
C LYS A 293 23.86 -7.57 12.45
N GLY A 294 24.68 -7.78 11.43
CA GLY A 294 24.61 -8.95 10.55
C GLY A 294 25.18 -10.22 11.19
N LYS A 295 24.91 -11.37 10.57
CA LYS A 295 25.52 -12.66 10.95
C LYS A 295 26.99 -12.77 10.53
N LYS A 296 27.41 -12.00 9.52
CA LYS A 296 28.78 -11.92 9.00
C LYS A 296 29.39 -10.57 9.36
N GLU A 297 30.72 -10.49 9.39
CA GLU A 297 31.44 -9.21 9.60
C GLU A 297 31.22 -8.22 8.45
N PHE A 298 31.29 -8.70 7.21
CA PHE A 298 31.03 -7.90 6.02
C PHE A 298 30.32 -8.70 4.92
N TYR A 299 29.65 -7.99 4.04
CA TYR A 299 29.12 -8.45 2.76
C TYR A 299 30.00 -7.91 1.62
N LEU A 300 30.17 -8.66 0.53
CA LEU A 300 30.86 -8.19 -0.66
C LEU A 300 29.82 -7.69 -1.68
N SER A 301 29.87 -6.40 -2.00
CA SER A 301 28.91 -5.76 -2.91
C SER A 301 28.99 -6.33 -4.33
N LYS A 302 27.84 -6.47 -4.98
CA LYS A 302 27.77 -6.56 -6.44
C LYS A 302 27.76 -5.16 -7.03
N TYR A 303 28.21 -5.07 -8.28
CA TYR A 303 28.17 -3.82 -9.03
C TYR A 303 26.75 -3.24 -9.06
N GLY A 304 26.60 -2.00 -8.61
CA GLY A 304 25.36 -1.23 -8.69
C GLY A 304 24.40 -1.43 -7.52
N GLU A 305 24.72 -2.31 -6.57
CA GLU A 305 23.92 -2.47 -5.35
C GLU A 305 24.03 -1.26 -4.43
N THR A 306 22.97 -0.98 -3.69
CA THR A 306 22.90 0.08 -2.68
C THR A 306 22.99 -0.51 -1.26
N LEU A 307 23.19 0.33 -0.23
CA LEU A 307 23.08 -0.16 1.14
C LEU A 307 21.65 -0.63 1.49
N LYS A 308 20.62 -0.11 0.80
CA LYS A 308 19.25 -0.63 0.95
C LYS A 308 19.17 -2.08 0.47
N ASP A 309 19.76 -2.40 -0.67
CA ASP A 309 19.80 -3.78 -1.18
C ASP A 309 20.52 -4.73 -0.20
N VAL A 310 21.63 -4.27 0.39
CA VAL A 310 22.40 -5.07 1.36
C VAL A 310 21.64 -5.23 2.68
N SER A 311 20.99 -4.16 3.16
CA SER A 311 20.09 -4.17 4.32
C SER A 311 19.00 -5.22 4.18
N ASP A 312 18.34 -5.25 3.02
CA ASP A 312 17.24 -6.16 2.74
C ASP A 312 17.72 -7.62 2.56
N LYS A 313 18.92 -7.86 2.01
CA LYS A 313 19.49 -9.20 1.84
C LYS A 313 20.07 -9.81 3.11
N GLU A 314 20.74 -9.00 3.92
CA GLU A 314 21.45 -9.47 5.12
C GLU A 314 20.64 -9.23 6.41
N GLY A 315 19.46 -8.60 6.32
CA GLY A 315 18.56 -8.36 7.44
C GLY A 315 19.16 -7.46 8.52
N VAL A 316 19.85 -6.41 8.10
CA VAL A 316 20.50 -5.43 8.99
C VAL A 316 19.85 -4.07 8.82
N LEU A 317 19.60 -3.35 9.91
CA LEU A 317 18.98 -2.02 9.84
C LEU A 317 19.76 -1.08 8.91
N LEU A 318 19.08 -0.46 7.96
CA LEU A 318 19.67 0.43 6.96
C LEU A 318 20.48 1.56 7.62
N LYS A 319 19.88 2.22 8.61
CA LYS A 319 20.54 3.27 9.42
C LYS A 319 21.83 2.81 10.09
N LYS A 320 21.94 1.51 10.43
CA LYS A 320 23.20 0.95 10.97
C LYS A 320 24.23 0.75 9.87
N LEU A 321 23.82 0.29 8.69
CA LEU A 321 24.73 0.17 7.56
C LEU A 321 25.27 1.53 7.09
N GLU A 322 24.43 2.57 7.03
CA GLU A 322 24.88 3.93 6.71
C GLU A 322 25.93 4.42 7.71
N GLY A 323 25.68 4.19 9.02
CA GLY A 323 26.64 4.53 10.07
C GLY A 323 27.96 3.76 9.97
N TYR A 324 27.88 2.45 9.72
CA TYR A 324 29.06 1.59 9.63
C TYR A 324 29.90 1.84 8.38
N ASN A 325 29.29 2.25 7.26
CA ASN A 325 29.96 2.29 5.97
C ASN A 325 30.19 3.71 5.44
N HIS A 326 29.69 4.74 6.13
CA HIS A 326 29.94 6.15 5.81
C HIS A 326 29.52 6.57 4.39
N ILE A 327 28.49 5.93 3.84
CA ILE A 327 27.87 6.30 2.57
C ILE A 327 26.34 6.35 2.72
N SER A 328 25.67 7.10 1.86
CA SER A 328 24.21 7.18 1.78
C SER A 328 23.61 5.85 1.31
N SER A 329 22.38 5.58 1.76
CA SER A 329 21.61 4.40 1.33
C SER A 329 21.28 4.34 -0.15
N THR A 330 21.38 5.45 -0.89
CA THR A 330 21.09 5.53 -2.32
C THR A 330 22.33 5.43 -3.22
N GLU A 331 23.54 5.52 -2.63
CA GLU A 331 24.77 5.43 -3.40
C GLU A 331 24.98 4.02 -3.94
N LYS A 332 25.42 3.94 -5.21
CA LYS A 332 25.63 2.66 -5.88
C LYS A 332 27.06 2.21 -5.68
N LEU A 333 27.24 1.03 -5.12
CA LEU A 333 28.53 0.44 -4.80
C LEU A 333 29.23 -0.10 -6.04
N ALA A 334 30.56 0.08 -6.11
CA ALA A 334 31.40 -0.68 -7.01
C ALA A 334 31.36 -2.17 -6.63
N SER A 335 31.77 -3.06 -7.55
CA SER A 335 31.81 -4.50 -7.25
C SER A 335 32.92 -4.83 -6.23
N ASN A 336 32.71 -5.89 -5.45
CA ASN A 336 33.65 -6.46 -4.48
C ASN A 336 34.10 -5.50 -3.37
N GLN A 337 33.31 -4.46 -3.06
CA GLN A 337 33.57 -3.63 -1.89
C GLN A 337 33.07 -4.32 -0.63
N LYS A 338 33.78 -4.10 0.49
CA LYS A 338 33.34 -4.60 1.80
C LYS A 338 32.30 -3.66 2.37
N VAL A 339 31.09 -4.18 2.56
CA VAL A 339 30.03 -3.53 3.33
C VAL A 339 30.01 -4.16 4.72
N TYR A 340 30.47 -3.41 5.72
CA TYR A 340 30.52 -3.84 7.11
C TYR A 340 29.13 -3.90 7.72
N LEU A 341 28.82 -5.03 8.37
CA LEU A 341 27.47 -5.32 8.88
C LEU A 341 27.39 -5.28 10.42
N ARG A 342 28.53 -5.14 11.11
CA ARG A 342 28.63 -5.33 12.57
C ARG A 342 29.38 -4.23 13.31
N SER A 343 30.29 -3.52 12.64
CA SER A 343 31.18 -2.50 13.18
C SER A 343 31.46 -1.42 12.14
N ASP A 344 32.05 -0.30 12.58
CA ASP A 344 32.49 0.76 11.68
C ASP A 344 33.58 0.25 10.72
N ALA A 345 33.45 0.67 9.46
CA ALA A 345 34.42 0.42 8.42
C ALA A 345 35.66 1.30 8.61
N PRO A 346 36.85 0.83 8.23
CA PRO A 346 38.06 1.65 8.28
C PRO A 346 38.02 2.85 7.30
N GLY A 347 37.10 2.82 6.34
CA GLY A 347 36.84 3.88 5.37
C GLY A 347 35.61 3.54 4.53
N ALA A 348 35.08 4.55 3.82
CA ALA A 348 33.94 4.37 2.93
C ALA A 348 34.27 3.38 1.79
N PRO A 349 33.37 2.44 1.46
CA PRO A 349 33.52 1.61 0.27
C PRO A 349 33.37 2.47 -1.00
N LYS A 350 34.07 2.10 -2.07
CA LYS A 350 34.00 2.86 -3.33
C LYS A 350 32.62 2.78 -3.96
N THR A 351 32.14 3.90 -4.47
CA THR A 351 30.91 3.97 -5.25
C THR A 351 31.21 4.02 -6.75
N ILE A 352 30.19 3.95 -7.59
CA ILE A 352 30.35 3.97 -9.06
C ILE A 352 30.62 5.40 -9.58
N GLU A 353 30.25 6.42 -8.81
CA GLU A 353 30.40 7.82 -9.19
C GLU A 353 31.76 8.41 -8.77
N GLU A 354 32.56 7.66 -8.03
CA GLU A 354 33.95 7.94 -7.63
C GLU A 354 34.97 7.15 -8.48
#